data_AF-A0A1U7LRL4-F1
#
_entry.id   AF-A0A1U7LRL4-F1
#
_cell.length_a   1.000
_cell.length_b   1.000
_cell.length_c   1.000
_cell.angle_alpha   90.00
_cell.angle_beta   90.00
_cell.angle_gamma   90.00
#
_symmetry.space_group_name_H-M   'P 1'
#
loop_
_entity.id
_entity.type
_entity.pdbx_description
1 polymer ?
#
loop_
_entity_poly.entity_id
_entity_poly.type
_entity_poly.pdbx_seq_one_letter_code
_entity_poly.pdbx_strand_id
1 'polypeptide(L)'
;MAVNAAPATTLVSFGFRDLIGILLWDAGFAFEVIADHQKADWRARKEPKKHSQEFIREGLWSTSQHPNYFGEMTLWTGTWIIANHALNKTVIYPSWMGLASGISPVFLRLLLTKVSGVPLQEVANDKKFGGKKDYEEYKRNTPVVIPKLFS
;
A
#
# COMPACT_ATOMS: atom_id res chain seq x y z
N MET A 1 -3.75 -31.87 28.73
CA MET A 1 -3.60 -30.72 27.80
C MET A 1 -4.65 -30.85 26.70
N ALA A 2 -5.85 -30.34 26.92
CA ALA A 2 -6.83 -30.17 25.84
C ALA A 2 -6.50 -28.84 25.17
N VAL A 3 -5.70 -28.90 24.12
CA VAL A 3 -5.28 -27.72 23.35
C VAL A 3 -6.49 -27.29 22.53
N ASN A 4 -6.91 -26.03 22.70
CA ASN A 4 -7.97 -25.31 21.98
C ASN A 4 -8.24 -25.80 20.54
N ALA A 5 -9.06 -26.83 20.38
CA ALA A 5 -9.65 -27.17 19.09
C ALA A 5 -11.00 -26.47 19.02
N ALA A 6 -11.02 -25.29 18.39
CA ALA A 6 -12.29 -24.67 18.03
C ALA A 6 -13.06 -25.67 17.14
N PRO A 7 -14.33 -26.00 17.46
CA PRO A 7 -15.11 -26.96 16.68
C PRO A 7 -15.11 -26.60 15.19
N ALA A 8 -15.12 -27.57 14.27
CA ALA A 8 -15.18 -27.27 12.83
C ALA A 8 -16.39 -26.38 12.44
N THR A 9 -17.46 -26.40 13.24
CA THR A 9 -18.62 -25.50 13.14
C THR A 9 -18.33 -24.03 13.46
N THR A 10 -17.14 -23.71 13.99
CA THR A 10 -16.65 -22.33 14.21
C THR A 10 -15.84 -21.79 13.04
N LEU A 11 -15.48 -22.64 12.07
CA LEU A 11 -14.80 -22.20 10.86
C LEU A 11 -15.81 -21.48 9.95
N VAL A 12 -15.51 -20.24 9.64
CA VAL A 12 -16.31 -19.42 8.72
C VAL A 12 -16.09 -19.92 7.30
N SER A 13 -17.16 -20.22 6.58
CA SER A 13 -17.08 -20.57 5.16
C SER A 13 -16.49 -19.39 4.37
N PHE A 14 -15.58 -19.71 3.46
CA PHE A 14 -15.06 -18.77 2.48
C PHE A 14 -16.23 -18.18 1.67
N GLY A 15 -16.26 -16.86 1.56
CA GLY A 15 -17.33 -16.13 0.89
C GLY A 15 -16.81 -15.15 -0.17
N PHE A 16 -17.75 -14.56 -0.91
CA PHE A 16 -17.45 -13.54 -1.92
C PHE A 16 -16.67 -12.34 -1.37
N ARG A 17 -16.87 -11.99 -0.08
CA ARG A 17 -16.12 -10.92 0.60
C ARG A 17 -14.65 -11.27 0.78
N ASP A 18 -14.33 -12.53 1.12
CA ASP A 18 -12.96 -12.99 1.27
C ASP A 18 -12.22 -12.97 -0.07
N LEU A 19 -12.91 -13.34 -1.16
CA LEU A 19 -12.37 -13.24 -2.51
C LEU A 19 -12.01 -11.79 -2.87
N ILE A 20 -12.88 -10.81 -2.58
CA ILE A 20 -12.56 -9.39 -2.79
C ILE A 20 -11.34 -8.98 -1.97
N GLY A 21 -11.28 -9.39 -0.70
CA GLY A 21 -10.16 -9.08 0.17
C GLY A 21 -8.83 -9.66 -0.33
N ILE A 22 -8.84 -10.90 -0.84
CA ILE A 22 -7.67 -11.54 -1.45
C ILE A 22 -7.24 -10.81 -2.71
N LEU A 23 -8.19 -10.49 -3.61
CA LEU A 23 -7.86 -9.75 -4.84
C LEU A 23 -7.25 -8.38 -4.55
N LEU A 24 -7.74 -7.67 -3.53
CA LEU A 24 -7.15 -6.42 -3.08
C LEU A 24 -5.76 -6.63 -2.47
N TRP A 25 -5.59 -7.69 -1.69
CA TRP A 25 -4.30 -8.04 -1.12
C TRP A 25 -3.26 -8.33 -2.22
N ASP A 26 -3.60 -9.19 -3.18
CA ASP A 26 -2.72 -9.55 -4.30
C ASP A 26 -2.39 -8.32 -5.16
N ALA A 27 -3.38 -7.49 -5.47
CA ALA A 27 -3.16 -6.26 -6.23
C ALA A 27 -2.26 -5.27 -5.48
N GLY A 28 -2.48 -5.07 -4.18
CA GLY A 28 -1.66 -4.19 -3.36
C GLY A 28 -0.22 -4.69 -3.24
N PHE A 29 -0.05 -5.99 -3.00
CA PHE A 29 1.26 -6.64 -2.95
C PHE A 29 2.01 -6.53 -4.29
N ALA A 30 1.32 -6.77 -5.41
CA ALA A 30 1.91 -6.60 -6.73
C ALA A 30 2.36 -5.14 -6.97
N PHE A 31 1.55 -4.15 -6.61
CA PHE A 31 1.92 -2.73 -6.71
C PHE A 31 3.17 -2.40 -5.89
N GLU A 32 3.24 -2.88 -4.65
CA GLU A 32 4.37 -2.65 -3.76
C GLU A 32 5.66 -3.27 -4.32
N VAL A 33 5.62 -4.57 -4.66
CA VAL A 33 6.78 -5.30 -5.20
C VAL A 33 7.26 -4.70 -6.51
N ILE A 34 6.35 -4.39 -7.44
CA ILE A 34 6.71 -3.80 -8.74
C ILE A 34 7.31 -2.41 -8.56
N ALA A 35 6.72 -1.57 -7.70
CA ALA A 35 7.21 -0.22 -7.45
C ALA A 35 8.63 -0.22 -6.85
N ASP A 36 8.86 -1.08 -5.85
CA ASP A 36 10.16 -1.18 -5.20
C ASP A 36 11.21 -1.82 -6.11
N HIS A 37 10.84 -2.81 -6.91
CA HIS A 37 11.71 -3.39 -7.92
C HIS A 37 12.11 -2.36 -8.98
N GLN A 38 11.15 -1.59 -9.52
CA GLN A 38 11.43 -0.50 -10.46
C GLN A 38 12.41 0.52 -9.86
N LYS A 39 12.22 0.89 -8.59
CA LYS A 39 13.08 1.84 -7.88
C LYS A 39 14.49 1.27 -7.67
N ALA A 40 14.61 0.01 -7.27
CA ALA A 40 15.88 -0.67 -7.07
C ALA A 40 16.66 -0.79 -8.39
N ASP A 41 15.99 -1.25 -9.45
CA ASP A 41 16.57 -1.38 -10.78
C ASP A 41 17.01 -0.04 -11.36
N TRP A 42 16.20 1.01 -11.21
CA TRP A 42 16.56 2.36 -11.62
C TRP A 42 17.82 2.84 -10.90
N ARG A 43 17.93 2.63 -9.58
CA ARG A 43 19.14 2.97 -8.82
C ARG A 43 20.35 2.18 -9.31
N ALA A 44 20.18 0.88 -9.56
CA ALA A 44 21.25 0.02 -10.05
C ALA A 44 21.72 0.43 -11.47
N ARG A 45 20.85 0.98 -12.31
CA ARG A 45 21.21 1.55 -13.62
C ARG A 45 21.88 2.93 -13.54
N LYS A 46 21.68 3.66 -12.45
CA LYS A 46 22.32 4.96 -12.23
C LYS A 46 23.82 4.86 -11.95
N GLU A 47 24.24 3.89 -11.15
CA GLU A 47 25.66 3.63 -10.81
C GLU A 47 26.57 3.48 -12.05
N PRO A 48 26.19 2.74 -13.12
CA PRO A 48 26.94 2.69 -14.38
C PRO A 48 26.69 3.88 -15.33
N LYS A 49 26.11 5.01 -14.87
CA LYS A 49 25.73 6.19 -15.67
C LYS A 49 24.86 5.88 -16.89
N LYS A 50 24.02 4.83 -16.84
CA LYS A 50 23.12 4.46 -17.97
C LYS A 50 22.00 5.47 -18.20
N HIS A 51 21.73 6.36 -17.25
CA HIS A 51 20.86 7.53 -17.42
C HIS A 51 21.36 8.71 -16.58
N SER A 52 21.00 9.93 -16.97
CA SER A 52 21.33 11.17 -16.27
C SER A 52 20.24 11.65 -15.32
N GLN A 53 19.06 11.02 -15.35
CA GLN A 53 17.92 11.39 -14.50
C GLN A 53 18.29 11.29 -13.02
N GLU A 54 17.89 12.29 -12.24
CA GLU A 54 18.28 12.39 -10.84
C GLU A 54 17.35 11.67 -9.88
N PHE A 55 16.10 11.43 -10.30
CA PHE A 55 15.03 10.74 -9.60
C PHE A 55 14.23 9.87 -10.60
N ILE A 56 13.53 8.86 -10.08
CA ILE A 56 12.69 7.96 -10.88
C ILE A 56 11.35 8.65 -11.21
N ARG A 57 10.92 8.53 -12.46
CA ARG A 57 9.64 9.04 -12.96
C ARG A 57 9.05 8.16 -14.07
N GLU A 58 9.43 6.88 -14.09
CA GLU A 58 9.04 5.89 -15.09
C GLU A 58 8.33 4.70 -14.43
N GLY A 59 7.57 3.93 -15.21
CA GLY A 59 6.78 2.82 -14.69
C GLY A 59 5.65 3.31 -13.78
N LEU A 60 5.45 2.64 -12.63
CA LEU A 60 4.42 3.05 -11.68
C LEU A 60 4.67 4.44 -11.10
N TRP A 61 5.94 4.85 -11.03
CA TRP A 61 6.36 6.17 -10.54
C TRP A 61 5.93 7.32 -11.46
N SER A 62 5.55 7.09 -12.72
CA SER A 62 4.95 8.16 -13.54
C SER A 62 3.46 8.39 -13.24
N THR A 63 2.80 7.41 -12.60
CA THR A 63 1.36 7.44 -12.31
C THR A 63 1.05 7.90 -10.89
N SER A 64 1.99 7.72 -9.96
CA SER A 64 1.92 8.10 -8.55
C SER A 64 3.32 8.43 -8.04
N GLN A 65 3.45 9.41 -7.15
CA GLN A 65 4.73 9.74 -6.52
C GLN A 65 5.15 8.69 -5.49
N HIS A 66 4.20 7.94 -4.93
CA HIS A 66 4.42 6.89 -3.94
C HIS A 66 3.57 5.65 -4.25
N PRO A 67 3.82 4.96 -5.39
CA PRO A 67 3.03 3.80 -5.80
C PRO A 67 3.16 2.61 -4.84
N ASN A 68 4.31 2.48 -4.16
CA ASN A 68 4.53 1.48 -3.13
C ASN A 68 3.60 1.69 -1.91
N TYR A 69 3.40 2.94 -1.46
CA TYR A 69 2.45 3.23 -0.37
C TYR A 69 1.00 3.03 -0.78
N PHE A 70 0.67 3.22 -2.06
CA PHE A 70 -0.64 2.81 -2.56
C PHE A 70 -0.82 1.28 -2.47
N GLY A 71 0.19 0.52 -2.86
CA GLY A 71 0.23 -0.94 -2.71
C GLY A 71 -0.02 -1.37 -1.26
N GLU A 72 0.77 -0.80 -0.33
CA GLU A 72 0.67 -1.08 1.11
C GLU A 72 -0.73 -0.73 1.67
N MET A 73 -1.28 0.44 1.36
CA MET A 73 -2.64 0.77 1.81
C MET A 73 -3.71 -0.19 1.24
N THR A 74 -3.55 -0.60 -0.02
CA THR A 74 -4.50 -1.49 -0.71
C THR A 74 -4.46 -2.89 -0.09
N LEU A 75 -3.28 -3.44 0.15
CA LEU A 75 -3.16 -4.78 0.71
C LEU A 75 -3.67 -4.84 2.15
N TRP A 76 -3.42 -3.81 2.97
CA TRP A 76 -3.94 -3.76 4.33
C TRP A 76 -5.46 -3.57 4.38
N THR A 77 -6.02 -2.90 3.38
CA THR A 77 -7.48 -2.85 3.19
C THR A 77 -8.03 -4.23 2.85
N GLY A 78 -7.35 -4.99 1.96
CA GLY A 78 -7.69 -6.38 1.65
C GLY A 78 -7.63 -7.29 2.88
N THR A 79 -6.53 -7.22 3.65
CA THR A 79 -6.36 -7.94 4.93
C THR A 79 -7.49 -7.64 5.91
N TRP A 80 -7.87 -6.37 6.03
CA TRP A 80 -8.97 -5.96 6.88
C TRP A 80 -10.30 -6.57 6.43
N ILE A 81 -10.60 -6.60 5.12
CA ILE A 81 -11.84 -7.20 4.59
C ILE A 81 -11.93 -8.69 4.95
N ILE A 82 -10.84 -9.44 4.77
CA ILE A 82 -10.77 -10.88 5.11
C ILE A 82 -10.97 -11.07 6.63
N ALA A 83 -10.20 -10.33 7.44
CA ALA A 83 -10.27 -10.43 8.89
C ALA A 83 -11.64 -10.04 9.43
N ASN A 84 -12.26 -8.99 8.87
CA ASN A 84 -13.56 -8.50 9.28
C ASN A 84 -14.68 -9.52 9.04
N HIS A 85 -14.62 -10.27 7.92
CA HIS A 85 -15.56 -11.35 7.65
C HIS A 85 -15.47 -12.46 8.71
N ALA A 86 -14.25 -12.90 9.05
CA ALA A 86 -14.03 -13.89 10.09
C ALA A 86 -14.50 -13.41 11.47
N LEU A 87 -14.18 -12.16 11.84
CA LEU A 87 -14.54 -11.57 13.14
C LEU A 87 -16.06 -11.42 13.32
N ASN A 88 -16.80 -11.12 12.26
CA ASN A 88 -18.26 -10.92 12.34
C ASN A 88 -19.08 -12.21 12.23
N LYS A 89 -18.49 -13.29 11.71
CA LYS A 89 -19.20 -14.57 11.49
C LYS A 89 -18.92 -15.63 12.54
N THR A 90 -17.93 -15.41 13.40
CA THR A 90 -17.58 -16.34 14.47
C THR A 90 -18.35 -16.01 15.74
N VAL A 91 -18.99 -16.99 16.38
CA VAL A 91 -19.74 -16.83 17.65
C VAL A 91 -18.82 -16.42 18.83
N ILE A 92 -17.52 -16.55 18.65
CA ILE A 92 -16.49 -16.31 19.68
C ILE A 92 -16.22 -14.82 19.89
N TYR A 93 -16.41 -13.98 18.86
CA TYR A 93 -16.04 -12.56 18.94
C TYR A 93 -17.28 -11.66 19.05
N PRO A 94 -17.28 -10.67 19.96
CA PRO A 94 -18.35 -9.68 20.03
C PRO A 94 -18.37 -8.79 18.79
N SER A 95 -19.56 -8.43 18.31
CA SER A 95 -19.78 -7.72 17.04
C SER A 95 -19.05 -6.39 16.92
N TRP A 96 -18.70 -5.74 18.05
CA TRP A 96 -17.93 -4.50 18.03
C TRP A 96 -16.48 -4.70 17.57
N MET A 97 -15.90 -5.90 17.69
CA MET A 97 -14.54 -6.19 17.23
C MET A 97 -14.41 -6.08 15.71
N GLY A 98 -15.47 -6.45 14.97
CA GLY A 98 -15.55 -6.19 13.54
C GLY A 98 -15.41 -4.71 13.23
N LEU A 99 -16.14 -3.84 13.94
CA LEU A 99 -16.01 -2.39 13.76
C LEU A 99 -14.62 -1.87 14.17
N ALA A 100 -14.10 -2.32 15.32
CA ALA A 100 -12.79 -1.91 15.82
C ALA A 100 -11.64 -2.33 14.90
N SER A 101 -11.77 -3.45 14.17
CA SER A 101 -10.75 -3.88 13.20
C SER A 101 -10.48 -2.85 12.10
N GLY A 102 -11.47 -2.00 11.77
CA GLY A 102 -11.32 -0.93 10.78
C GLY A 102 -10.35 0.17 11.21
N ILE A 103 -10.00 0.24 12.49
CA ILE A 103 -8.97 1.16 12.99
C ILE A 103 -7.62 0.84 12.37
N SER A 104 -7.30 -0.43 12.09
CA SER A 104 -6.01 -0.85 11.54
C SER A 104 -5.69 -0.19 10.17
N PRO A 105 -6.50 -0.36 9.11
CA PRO A 105 -6.20 0.25 7.81
C PRO A 105 -6.25 1.79 7.85
N VAL A 106 -7.13 2.37 8.69
CA VAL A 106 -7.20 3.83 8.87
C VAL A 106 -5.93 4.35 9.53
N PHE A 107 -5.49 3.70 10.61
CA PHE A 107 -4.29 4.06 11.35
C PHE A 107 -3.05 3.96 10.46
N LEU A 108 -2.90 2.87 9.71
CA LEU A 108 -1.81 2.72 8.76
C LEU A 108 -1.81 3.82 7.71
N ARG A 109 -2.97 4.10 7.11
CA ARG A 109 -3.11 5.19 6.14
C ARG A 109 -2.68 6.54 6.73
N LEU A 110 -3.06 6.83 7.98
CA LEU A 110 -2.65 8.05 8.65
C LEU A 110 -1.14 8.08 8.91
N LEU A 111 -0.54 6.99 9.38
CA LEU A 111 0.91 6.91 9.56
C LEU A 111 1.66 7.16 8.26
N LEU A 112 1.27 6.47 7.18
CA LEU A 112 1.91 6.60 5.88
C LEU A 112 1.72 7.97 5.26
N THR A 113 0.51 8.54 5.32
CA THR A 113 0.22 9.81 4.61
C THR A 113 0.47 11.07 5.42
N LYS A 114 0.55 10.98 6.76
CA LYS A 114 0.62 12.15 7.66
C LYS A 114 1.79 12.16 8.63
N VAL A 115 2.45 11.03 8.90
CA VAL A 115 3.49 10.95 9.94
C VAL A 115 4.86 10.57 9.36
N SER A 116 5.04 9.32 8.92
CA SER A 116 6.37 8.77 8.61
C SER A 116 6.61 8.47 7.14
N GLY A 117 5.56 8.18 6.36
CA GLY A 117 5.74 7.73 4.97
C GLY A 117 5.99 8.89 4.00
N VAL A 118 4.91 9.38 3.40
CA VAL A 118 4.91 10.45 2.39
C VAL A 118 5.60 11.72 2.90
N PRO A 119 5.30 12.28 4.09
CA PRO A 119 5.86 13.57 4.48
C PRO A 119 7.38 13.56 4.62
N LEU A 120 7.95 12.50 5.21
CA LEU A 120 9.40 12.40 5.37
C LEU A 120 10.11 12.23 4.02
N GLN A 121 9.51 11.46 3.10
CA GLN A 121 10.06 11.31 1.75
C GLN A 121 9.96 12.59 0.93
N GLU A 122 8.84 13.33 1.01
CA GLU A 122 8.70 14.61 0.32
C GLU A 122 9.70 15.63 0.83
N VAL A 123 9.87 15.78 2.16
CA VAL A 123 10.87 16.70 2.73
C VAL A 123 12.29 16.34 2.28
N ALA A 124 12.63 15.04 2.27
CA ALA A 124 13.94 14.59 1.81
C ALA A 124 14.17 14.84 0.32
N ASN A 125 13.14 14.61 -0.51
CA ASN A 125 13.22 14.83 -1.96
C ASN A 125 13.24 16.32 -2.30
N ASP A 126 12.43 17.14 -1.65
CA ASP A 126 12.39 18.60 -1.85
C ASP A 126 13.72 19.24 -1.45
N LYS A 127 14.36 18.77 -0.37
CA LYS A 127 15.71 19.20 0.00
C LYS A 127 16.76 18.87 -1.07
N LYS A 128 16.58 17.75 -1.79
CA LYS A 128 17.57 17.23 -2.75
C LYS A 128 17.35 17.74 -4.18
N PHE A 129 16.11 17.91 -4.59
CA PHE A 129 15.69 18.19 -5.97
C PHE A 129 14.88 19.47 -6.10
N GLY A 130 14.47 20.10 -5.00
CA GLY A 130 13.67 21.33 -5.01
C GLY A 130 14.36 22.44 -5.82
N GLY A 131 13.55 23.16 -6.59
CA GLY A 131 14.03 24.20 -7.51
C GLY A 131 14.47 23.69 -8.88
N LYS A 132 14.53 22.37 -9.12
CA LYS A 132 14.77 21.81 -10.45
C LYS A 132 13.46 21.75 -11.23
N LYS A 133 13.43 22.35 -12.42
CA LYS A 133 12.20 22.48 -13.23
C LYS A 133 11.50 21.14 -13.50
N ASP A 134 12.27 20.10 -13.79
CA ASP A 134 11.78 18.76 -14.10
C ASP A 134 11.19 18.04 -12.87
N TYR A 135 11.75 18.26 -11.69
CA TYR A 135 11.20 17.75 -10.42
C TYR A 135 9.89 18.45 -10.05
N GLU A 136 9.85 19.78 -10.15
CA GLU A 136 8.64 20.56 -9.87
C GLU A 136 7.50 20.24 -10.84
N GLU A 137 7.82 20.00 -12.12
CA GLU A 137 6.87 19.54 -13.12
C GLU A 137 6.34 18.14 -12.79
N TYR A 138 7.23 17.21 -12.42
CA TYR A 138 6.84 15.88 -11.99
C TYR A 138 5.91 15.90 -10.77
N LYS A 139 6.23 16.68 -9.72
CA LYS A 139 5.37 16.82 -8.53
C LYS A 139 4.00 17.40 -8.87
N ARG A 140 3.94 18.37 -9.78
CA ARG A 140 2.69 19.03 -10.20
C ARG A 140 1.79 18.09 -11.00
N ASN A 141 2.39 17.28 -11.86
CA ASN A 141 1.66 16.43 -12.80
C ASN A 141 1.40 15.02 -12.28
N THR A 142 2.02 14.61 -11.17
CA THR A 142 1.88 13.25 -10.64
C THR A 142 1.18 13.29 -9.28
N PRO A 143 0.08 12.55 -9.06
CA PRO A 143 -0.58 12.53 -7.77
C PRO A 143 0.32 11.88 -6.71
N VAL A 144 0.15 12.27 -5.45
CA VAL A 144 1.04 11.84 -4.38
C VAL A 144 0.96 10.34 -4.11
N VAL A 145 -0.25 9.78 -4.01
CA VAL A 145 -0.43 8.36 -3.63
C VAL A 145 -1.34 7.59 -4.59
N ILE A 146 -2.55 8.08 -4.84
CA ILE A 146 -3.50 7.35 -5.70
C ILE A 146 -3.05 7.44 -7.17
N PRO A 147 -2.79 6.31 -7.86
CA PRO A 147 -2.31 6.32 -9.24
C PRO A 147 -3.30 6.93 -10.22
N LYS A 148 -2.78 7.65 -11.23
CA LYS A 148 -3.55 8.00 -12.43
C LYS A 148 -3.84 6.75 -13.24
N LEU A 149 -5.11 6.54 -13.60
CA LEU A 149 -5.54 5.41 -14.44
C LEU A 149 -5.41 5.71 -15.95
N PHE A 150 -5.40 6.99 -16.32
CA PHE A 150 -5.26 7.45 -17.70
C PHE A 150 -4.25 8.60 -17.72
N SER A 151 -3.23 8.47 -18.57
CA SER A 151 -2.17 9.47 -18.80
C SER A 151 -2.24 10.02 -20.21
#